data_AF-A0A7L4QFT3-F1
#
_entry.id   AF-A0A7L4QFT3-F1
#
_cell.length_a   1.000
_cell.length_b   1.000
_cell.length_c   1.000
_cell.angle_alpha   90.00
_cell.angle_beta   90.00
_cell.angle_gamma   90.00
#
_symmetry.space_group_name_H-M   'P 1'
#
loop_
_entity.id
_entity.type
_entity.pdbx_description
1 polymer ?
#
loop_
_entity_poly.entity_id
_entity_poly.type
_entity_poly.pdbx_seq_one_letter_code
_entity_poly.pdbx_strand_id
1 'polypeptide(L)'
;KEMVEVGKAFGATSRQLLLKIEIPLAIPSIMMGVNQTIMLAFSMVVIAGFIGAGGLGEVIISGLQRYSLVDAIEAGLSIVFLAIILDRVTRQLGKIYDTKKN
;
A
#
# COMPACT_ATOMS: atom_id res chain seq x y z
N LYS A 1 9.81 0.82 24.07
CA LYS A 1 10.89 1.57 24.76
C LYS A 1 11.69 0.65 25.67
N GLU A 2 11.04 -0.17 26.51
CA GLU A 2 11.69 -1.19 27.36
C GLU A 2 12.69 -2.08 26.60
N MET A 3 12.31 -2.67 25.46
CA MET A 3 13.21 -3.51 24.64
C MET A 3 14.47 -2.78 24.13
N VAL A 4 14.37 -1.46 23.93
CA VAL A 4 15.48 -0.60 23.46
C VAL A 4 16.42 -0.26 24.62
N GLU A 5 15.85 -0.01 25.81
CA GLU A 5 16.61 0.21 27.05
C GLU A 5 17.35 -1.05 27.49
N VAL A 6 16.71 -2.22 27.37
CA VAL A 6 17.34 -3.52 27.57
C VAL A 6 18.49 -3.72 26.57
N GLY A 7 18.27 -3.50 25.27
CA GLY A 7 19.34 -3.61 24.27
C GLY A 7 20.56 -2.72 24.56
N LYS A 8 20.33 -1.49 25.05
CA LYS A 8 21.41 -0.59 25.49
C LYS A 8 22.11 -1.08 26.76
N ALA A 9 21.37 -1.61 27.74
CA ALA A 9 21.92 -2.17 28.98
C ALA A 9 22.80 -3.41 28.71
N PHE A 10 22.49 -4.18 27.66
CA PHE A 10 23.31 -5.30 27.18
C PHE A 10 24.49 -4.88 26.27
N GLY A 11 24.77 -3.57 26.12
CA GLY A 11 25.91 -3.07 25.35
C GLY A 11 25.76 -3.10 23.83
N ALA A 12 24.52 -3.19 23.31
CA ALA A 12 24.30 -3.18 21.87
C ALA A 12 24.65 -1.82 21.25
N THR A 13 25.40 -1.85 20.14
CA THR A 13 25.69 -0.65 19.35
C THR A 13 24.42 -0.09 18.69
N SER A 14 24.38 1.21 18.40
CA SER A 14 23.19 1.86 17.81
C SER A 14 22.71 1.20 16.51
N ARG A 15 23.62 0.68 15.68
CA ARG A 15 23.26 -0.09 14.47
C ARG A 15 22.63 -1.44 14.80
N GLN A 16 23.11 -2.13 15.82
CA GLN A 16 22.52 -3.40 16.27
C GLN A 16 21.14 -3.18 16.90
N LEU A 17 20.99 -2.11 17.68
CA LEU A 17 19.72 -1.71 18.29
C LEU A 17 18.67 -1.40 17.20
N LEU A 18 19.05 -0.61 16.21
CA LEU A 18 18.16 -0.22 15.12
C LEU A 18 17.75 -1.45 14.28
N LEU A 19 18.70 -2.23 13.79
CA LEU A 19 18.42 -3.35 12.88
C LEU A 19 17.76 -4.56 13.57
N LYS A 20 18.10 -4.84 14.83
CA LYS A 20 17.64 -6.06 15.53
C LYS A 20 16.47 -5.83 16.48
N ILE A 21 16.24 -4.60 16.92
CA ILE A 21 15.19 -4.28 17.91
C ILE A 21 14.20 -3.30 17.31
N GLU A 22 14.63 -2.10 16.90
CA GLU A 22 13.69 -1.05 16.46
C GLU A 22 12.99 -1.39 15.14
N ILE A 23 13.73 -1.83 14.11
CA ILE A 23 13.12 -2.19 12.82
C ILE A 23 12.13 -3.34 12.99
N PRO A 24 12.48 -4.50 13.57
CA PRO A 24 11.53 -5.60 13.73
C PRO A 24 10.28 -5.22 14.52
N LEU A 25 10.42 -4.37 15.55
CA LEU A 25 9.28 -3.86 16.32
C LEU A 25 8.43 -2.86 15.54
N ALA A 26 9.02 -2.10 14.63
CA ALA A 26 8.33 -1.10 13.81
C ALA A 26 7.76 -1.67 12.50
N ILE A 27 8.15 -2.89 12.06
CA ILE A 27 7.65 -3.52 10.83
C ILE A 27 6.12 -3.46 10.69
N PRO A 28 5.30 -3.78 11.72
CA PRO A 28 3.85 -3.68 11.58
C PRO A 28 3.38 -2.26 11.23
N SER A 29 4.00 -1.24 11.85
CA SER A 29 3.70 0.16 11.57
C SER A 29 4.13 0.58 10.17
N ILE A 30 5.32 0.14 9.73
CA ILE A 30 5.82 0.38 8.37
C ILE A 30 4.87 -0.23 7.33
N MET A 31 4.43 -1.47 7.55
CA MET A 31 3.50 -2.15 6.64
C MET A 31 2.13 -1.47 6.57
N MET A 32 1.64 -0.90 7.68
CA MET A 32 0.45 -0.04 7.66
C MET A 32 0.66 1.20 6.77
N GLY A 33 1.82 1.85 6.88
CA GLY A 33 2.19 2.99 6.04
C GLY A 33 2.29 2.63 4.56
N VAL A 34 2.95 1.51 4.23
CA VAL A 34 3.05 1.00 2.85
C VAL A 34 1.67 0.75 2.24
N ASN A 35 0.76 0.13 3.00
CA ASN A 35 -0.61 -0.07 2.55
C ASN A 35 -1.30 1.26 2.21
N GLN A 36 -1.14 2.28 3.05
CA GLN A 36 -1.71 3.60 2.79
C GLN A 36 -1.10 4.26 1.55
N THR A 37 0.22 4.19 1.37
CA THR A 37 0.88 4.74 0.18
C THR A 37 0.38 4.07 -1.10
N ILE A 38 0.19 2.74 -1.10
CA ILE A 38 -0.37 2.02 -2.25
C ILE A 38 -1.80 2.48 -2.54
N MET A 39 -2.65 2.60 -1.52
CA MET A 39 -4.03 3.08 -1.70
C MET A 39 -4.08 4.51 -2.23
N LEU A 40 -3.22 5.40 -1.73
CA LEU A 40 -3.12 6.78 -2.21
C LEU A 40 -2.63 6.84 -3.66
N ALA A 41 -1.62 6.04 -4.02
CA ALA A 41 -1.13 5.96 -5.39
C ALA A 41 -2.22 5.42 -6.34
N PHE A 42 -3.02 4.45 -5.89
CA PHE A 42 -4.11 3.89 -6.69
C PHE A 42 -5.25 4.90 -6.92
N SER A 43 -5.52 5.77 -5.95
CA SER A 43 -6.47 6.90 -6.11
C SER A 43 -6.08 7.81 -7.29
N MET A 44 -4.79 7.94 -7.59
CA MET A 44 -4.28 8.80 -8.66
C MET A 44 -4.49 8.23 -10.08
N VAL A 45 -4.86 6.95 -10.22
CA VAL A 45 -5.00 6.28 -11.54
C VAL A 45 -6.05 6.96 -12.44
N VAL A 46 -7.15 7.45 -11.85
CA VAL A 46 -8.21 8.13 -12.62
C VAL A 46 -7.73 9.50 -13.11
N ILE A 47 -7.00 10.24 -12.26
CA ILE A 47 -6.45 11.56 -12.60
C ILE A 47 -5.37 11.45 -13.67
N ALA A 48 -4.53 10.41 -13.61
CA ALA A 48 -3.54 10.13 -14.65
C ALA A 48 -4.19 9.91 -16.04
N GLY A 49 -5.40 9.35 -16.06
CA GLY A 49 -6.22 9.23 -17.27
C GLY A 49 -6.56 10.56 -17.94
N PHE A 50 -6.74 11.64 -17.18
CA PHE A 50 -7.01 12.98 -17.73
C PHE A 50 -5.81 13.58 -18.47
N ILE A 51 -4.59 13.21 -18.10
CA ILE A 51 -3.35 13.75 -18.67
C ILE A 51 -2.86 12.89 -19.85
N GLY A 52 -3.61 11.83 -20.21
CA GLY A 52 -3.25 10.93 -21.30
C GLY A 52 -2.10 9.99 -20.94
N ALA A 53 -1.97 9.64 -19.65
CA ALA A 53 -0.95 8.69 -19.17
C ALA A 53 -1.20 7.24 -19.63
N GLY A 54 -2.29 6.98 -20.37
CA GLY A 54 -2.69 5.64 -20.79
C GLY A 54 -3.53 4.89 -19.76
N GLY A 55 -3.90 3.66 -20.14
CA GLY A 55 -4.47 2.67 -19.23
C GLY A 55 -5.95 2.86 -18.89
N LEU A 56 -6.41 2.23 -17.81
CA LEU A 56 -7.83 2.19 -17.43
C LEU A 56 -8.42 3.57 -17.13
N GLY A 57 -7.62 4.51 -16.64
CA GLY A 57 -8.05 5.89 -16.41
C GLY A 57 -8.45 6.59 -17.71
N GLU A 58 -7.70 6.39 -18.80
CA GLU A 58 -8.01 6.98 -20.11
C GLU A 58 -9.31 6.42 -20.70
N VAL A 59 -9.58 5.12 -20.53
CA VAL A 59 -10.82 4.48 -20.98
C VAL A 59 -12.04 5.09 -20.28
N ILE A 60 -11.95 5.35 -18.97
CA ILE A 60 -13.01 6.01 -18.20
C ILE A 60 -13.26 7.42 -18.73
N ILE A 61 -12.21 8.22 -18.88
CA ILE A 61 -12.35 9.61 -19.36
C ILE A 61 -12.87 9.66 -20.79
N SER A 62 -12.39 8.78 -21.65
CA SER A 62 -12.85 8.66 -23.04
C SER A 62 -14.31 8.22 -23.13
N GLY A 63 -14.73 7.25 -22.31
CA GLY A 63 -16.12 6.79 -22.27
C GLY A 63 -17.08 7.88 -21.78
N LEU A 64 -16.66 8.67 -20.80
CA LEU A 64 -17.41 9.84 -20.32
C LEU A 64 -17.50 10.94 -21.38
N GLN A 65 -16.41 11.21 -22.12
CA GLN A 65 -16.39 12.22 -23.17
C GLN A 65 -17.17 11.83 -24.43
N ARG A 66 -17.22 10.53 -24.76
CA ARG A 66 -17.86 9.99 -25.98
C ARG A 66 -19.28 9.46 -25.75
N TYR A 67 -19.91 9.76 -24.60
CA TYR A 67 -21.22 9.22 -24.19
C TYR A 67 -21.31 7.67 -24.19
N SER A 68 -20.16 6.98 -24.14
CA SER A 68 -20.07 5.53 -24.10
C SER A 68 -19.99 5.08 -22.64
N LEU A 69 -21.15 5.17 -21.96
CA LEU A 69 -21.25 4.93 -20.52
C LEU A 69 -20.91 3.48 -20.14
N VAL A 70 -21.20 2.52 -21.03
CA VAL A 70 -20.91 1.10 -20.83
C VAL A 70 -19.40 0.88 -20.65
N ASP A 71 -18.58 1.44 -21.53
CA ASP A 71 -17.11 1.33 -21.47
C ASP A 71 -16.54 1.96 -20.20
N ALA A 72 -17.09 3.11 -19.79
CA ALA A 72 -16.67 3.79 -18.56
C ALA A 72 -17.01 2.98 -17.30
N ILE A 73 -18.16 2.31 -17.28
CA ILE A 73 -18.58 1.44 -16.17
C ILE A 73 -17.73 0.18 -16.12
N GLU A 74 -17.46 -0.47 -17.26
CA GLU A 74 -16.63 -1.66 -17.33
C GLU A 74 -15.20 -1.37 -16.85
N ALA A 75 -14.61 -0.26 -17.29
CA ALA A 75 -13.30 0.18 -16.83
C ALA A 75 -13.30 0.54 -15.34
N GLY A 76 -14.36 1.22 -14.85
CA GLY A 76 -14.52 1.55 -13.43
C GLY A 76 -14.59 0.30 -12.55
N LEU A 77 -15.39 -0.69 -12.93
CA LEU A 77 -15.47 -1.98 -12.23
C LEU A 77 -14.13 -2.69 -12.20
N SER A 78 -13.40 -2.68 -13.32
CA SER A 78 -12.06 -3.27 -13.42
C SER A 78 -11.07 -2.64 -12.44
N ILE A 79 -11.08 -1.31 -12.31
CA ILE A 79 -10.26 -0.58 -11.33
C ILE A 79 -10.66 -0.94 -9.88
N VAL A 80 -11.96 -1.03 -9.57
CA VAL A 80 -12.43 -1.42 -8.23
C VAL A 80 -11.97 -2.83 -7.87
N PHE A 81 -12.06 -3.79 -8.80
CA PHE A 81 -11.55 -5.15 -8.59
C PHE A 81 -10.04 -5.14 -8.30
N LEU A 82 -9.26 -4.39 -9.07
CA LEU A 82 -7.83 -4.21 -8.82
C LEU A 82 -7.54 -3.61 -7.45
N ALA A 83 -8.28 -2.57 -7.03
CA ALA A 83 -8.13 -1.95 -5.71
C ALA A 83 -8.37 -2.97 -4.59
N ILE A 84 -9.45 -3.77 -4.69
CA ILE A 84 -9.79 -4.80 -3.71
C ILE A 84 -8.71 -5.88 -3.64
N ILE A 85 -8.16 -6.30 -4.78
CA ILE A 85 -7.08 -7.28 -4.83
C ILE A 85 -5.81 -6.72 -4.17
N LEU A 86 -5.39 -5.51 -4.54
CA LEU A 86 -4.21 -4.85 -3.96
C LEU A 86 -4.35 -4.70 -2.45
N ASP A 87 -5.53 -4.30 -2.01
CA ASP A 87 -5.87 -4.15 -0.61
C ASP A 87 -5.79 -5.49 0.15
N ARG A 88 -6.36 -6.55 -0.43
CA ARG A 88 -6.32 -7.89 0.17
C ARG A 88 -4.89 -8.43 0.26
N VAL A 89 -4.10 -8.30 -0.80
CA VAL A 89 -2.70 -8.73 -0.84
C VAL A 89 -1.88 -7.98 0.19
N THR A 90 -2.02 -6.65 0.23
CA THR A 90 -1.22 -5.83 1.14
C THR A 90 -1.57 -6.07 2.60
N ARG A 91 -2.86 -6.25 2.92
CA ARG A 91 -3.28 -6.67 4.27
C ARG A 91 -2.78 -8.06 4.65
N GLN A 92 -2.77 -9.01 3.72
CA GLN A 92 -2.23 -10.36 3.99
C GLN A 92 -0.74 -10.29 4.28
N LEU A 93 0.02 -9.51 3.51
CA LEU A 93 1.45 -9.28 3.78
C LEU A 93 1.66 -8.67 5.17
N GLY A 94 0.86 -7.67 5.57
CA GLY A 94 0.90 -7.10 6.92
C GLY A 94 0.60 -8.11 8.02
N LYS A 95 -0.39 -8.98 7.84
CA LYS A 95 -0.77 -10.04 8.81
C LYS A 95 0.29 -11.13 8.99
N ILE A 96 1.03 -11.45 7.93
CA ILE A 96 2.13 -12.44 7.99
C ILE A 96 3.23 -11.96 8.97
N TYR A 97 3.47 -10.65 9.07
CA TYR A 97 4.42 -10.10 10.04
C TYR A 97 3.90 -10.12 11.48
N ASP A 98 2.59 -9.91 11.68
CA ASP A 98 1.97 -9.95 13.00
C ASP A 98 1.95 -11.39 13.57
N THR A 99 1.75 -12.38 12.70
CA THR A 99 1.67 -13.81 13.10
C THR A 99 3.03 -14.38 13.49
N LYS A 100 4.15 -13.86 12.96
CA LYS A 100 5.50 -14.35 13.29
C LYS A 100 6.01 -13.93 14.67
N LYS A 101 5.19 -13.18 15.43
CA LYS A 101 5.49 -12.68 16.78
C LYS A 101 4.85 -13.53 17.90
N ASN A 102 3.96 -14.46 17.56
CA ASN A 102 3.35 -15.40 18.51
C ASN A 102 4.06 -16.74 18.53
#